data_AF-A0A7Y7B422-F1
#
_entry.id   AF-A0A7Y7B422-F1
#
_cell.length_a   1.000
_cell.length_b   1.000
_cell.length_c   1.000
_cell.angle_alpha   90.00
_cell.angle_beta   90.00
_cell.angle_gamma   90.00
#
_symmetry.space_group_name_H-M   'P 1'
#
loop_
_entity.id
_entity.type
_entity.pdbx_description
1 polymer ?
#
loop_
_entity_poly.entity_id
_entity_poly.type
_entity_poly.pdbx_seq_one_letter_code
_entity_poly.pdbx_strand_id
1 'polypeptide(L)'
;MQAIRELVAAEEKEQSDVLHLTANETVLSPLAQQVLSSPLSERYLLEHLDMRESSPARLNNLLLRGLDRISTIEQSATEVCRRLFGSAYAEFRCLSGLHAMQTTFAALSEPGDTVMRVATKDGGHFLTELICRSFGRRSCTYVYDENMSIDLDRTREAVERERPSLLYVDAMNYLFPFPLADLKEIAGDAPLVFDASHTLGLIAGGQFQDPLGEGADILQANTHKTLFGPQKGIILGTDRTLMENVGYTLSSGMVSSQHTAPTIALFVALHEMWYDGRAYAARVVANARFLAEELYARGVPVLAAERGFTANHMFFVDTRSVGSGPAVLDRLVRANISANRVVAFNHRDTLRFGVQEVTRRGLDRAALTEVADLLAPLILGTEEPERIRPKVVELVGRYREILYTGTDAAAPGRESVTLSPAPAAAPAGRPRWIGVQLAPTAARPPRTLFEQARALGVLAGGFPHQIDSAGNISCADAENRHFVTASGVYIKDLAPEDFTEITGRDGWTLRCRGDGPPSAEAYMHHLLREKTGAAYIVHNHCIIDRELEEEGNILVLPPQEYGSVALAEAVTEGAATSQVMYVRRHGLVFWAAGYEECRDLVERLSRRAVRRR
;
A
#
# COMPACT_ATOMS: atom_id res chain seq x y z
N MET A 1 1.72 0.81 37.27
CA MET A 1 2.40 1.96 36.62
C MET A 1 3.88 2.02 36.93
N GLN A 2 4.30 2.11 38.20
CA GLN A 2 5.74 2.13 38.52
C GLN A 2 6.49 0.87 38.05
N ALA A 3 5.96 -0.33 38.32
CA ALA A 3 6.54 -1.58 37.82
C ALA A 3 6.65 -1.62 36.29
N ILE A 4 5.71 -1.02 35.55
CA ILE A 4 5.77 -0.94 34.08
C ILE A 4 6.95 -0.06 33.65
N ARG A 5 7.15 1.09 34.30
CA ARG A 5 8.29 1.97 34.02
C ARG A 5 9.63 1.28 34.31
N GLU A 6 9.71 0.56 35.42
CA GLU A 6 10.91 -0.18 35.79
C GLU A 6 11.24 -1.29 34.80
N LEU A 7 10.22 -2.05 34.35
CA LEU A 7 10.40 -3.09 33.34
C LEU A 7 10.82 -2.52 31.99
N VAL A 8 10.20 -1.42 31.53
CA VAL A 8 10.57 -0.76 30.27
C VAL A 8 12.00 -0.23 30.34
N ALA A 9 12.37 0.48 31.42
CA ALA A 9 13.72 1.00 31.58
C ALA A 9 14.78 -0.09 31.69
N ALA A 10 14.45 -1.22 32.34
CA ALA A 10 15.34 -2.38 32.41
C ALA A 10 15.56 -3.01 31.02
N GLU A 11 14.50 -3.19 30.24
CA GLU A 11 14.59 -3.71 28.86
C GLU A 11 15.41 -2.76 27.98
N GLU A 12 15.11 -1.45 27.98
CA GLU A 12 15.87 -0.45 27.21
C GLU A 12 17.36 -0.46 27.59
N LYS A 13 17.67 -0.61 28.89
CA LYS A 13 19.06 -0.71 29.35
C LYS A 13 19.73 -1.97 28.85
N GLU A 14 19.07 -3.12 28.95
CA GLU A 14 19.60 -4.39 28.46
C GLU A 14 19.84 -4.33 26.94
N GLN A 15 18.86 -3.87 26.18
CA GLN A 15 18.98 -3.70 24.72
C GLN A 15 20.08 -2.71 24.31
N SER A 16 20.38 -1.70 25.15
CA SER A 16 21.47 -0.75 24.90
C SER A 16 22.88 -1.33 25.06
N ASP A 17 22.99 -2.51 25.67
CA ASP A 17 24.26 -3.22 25.90
C ASP A 17 24.42 -4.44 24.95
N VAL A 18 23.49 -4.63 24.01
CA VAL A 18 23.50 -5.73 23.01
C VAL A 18 24.13 -5.27 21.70
N LEU A 19 25.00 -6.09 21.14
CA LEU A 19 25.48 -5.93 19.77
C LEU A 19 24.45 -6.53 18.80
N HIS A 20 23.68 -5.65 18.17
CA HIS A 20 22.60 -6.06 17.26
C HIS A 20 23.09 -6.44 15.88
N LEU A 21 23.08 -7.75 15.58
CA LEU A 21 23.38 -8.32 14.26
C LEU A 21 22.18 -9.09 13.67
N THR A 22 20.98 -8.84 14.18
CA THR A 22 19.72 -9.33 13.62
C THR A 22 19.44 -8.67 12.27
N ALA A 23 19.17 -9.43 11.19
CA ALA A 23 19.03 -8.89 9.83
C ALA A 23 17.67 -8.20 9.54
N ASN A 24 16.70 -8.28 10.47
CA ASN A 24 15.35 -7.75 10.28
C ASN A 24 15.02 -6.56 11.19
N GLU A 25 16.03 -5.92 11.77
CA GLU A 25 15.86 -4.83 12.75
C GLU A 25 16.87 -3.71 12.48
N THR A 26 16.50 -2.48 12.82
CA THR A 26 17.45 -1.36 12.85
C THR A 26 16.90 -0.25 13.74
N VAL A 27 17.68 0.83 13.87
CA VAL A 27 17.40 1.93 14.79
C VAL A 27 16.95 3.19 14.06
N LEU A 28 15.92 3.82 14.62
CA LEU A 28 15.40 5.10 14.16
C LEU A 28 16.34 6.25 14.54
N SER A 29 16.32 7.32 13.75
CA SER A 29 16.96 8.57 14.14
C SER A 29 16.26 9.23 15.33
N PRO A 30 16.93 10.13 16.06
CA PRO A 30 16.30 10.89 17.14
C PRO A 30 15.04 11.65 16.70
N LEU A 31 15.04 12.21 15.48
CA LEU A 31 13.87 12.92 14.94
C LEU A 31 12.69 11.97 14.70
N ALA A 32 12.93 10.81 14.09
CA ALA A 32 11.89 9.82 13.89
C ALA A 32 11.33 9.28 15.23
N GLN A 33 12.19 9.06 16.23
CA GLN A 33 11.76 8.68 17.59
C GLN A 33 10.90 9.77 18.25
N GLN A 34 11.28 11.04 18.12
CA GLN A 34 10.51 12.18 18.63
C GLN A 34 9.12 12.28 17.96
N VAL A 35 9.03 12.01 16.66
CA VAL A 35 7.75 11.98 15.96
C VAL A 35 6.85 10.87 16.49
N LEU A 36 7.39 9.67 16.72
CA LEU A 36 6.65 8.53 17.27
C LEU A 36 6.03 8.82 18.64
N SER A 37 6.73 9.57 19.49
CA SER A 37 6.25 9.96 20.82
C SER A 37 5.40 11.23 20.84
N SER A 38 5.14 11.84 19.68
CA SER A 38 4.37 13.09 19.61
C SER A 38 2.85 12.86 19.78
N PRO A 39 2.08 13.91 20.15
CA PRO A 39 0.61 13.86 20.18
C PRO A 39 -0.05 13.57 18.82
N LEU A 40 0.73 13.56 17.71
CA LEU A 40 0.22 13.14 16.40
C LEU A 40 -0.10 11.65 16.37
N SER A 41 0.47 10.84 17.27
CA SER A 41 0.10 9.43 17.46
C SER A 41 -1.37 9.23 17.81
N GLU A 42 -2.00 10.23 18.43
CA GLU A 42 -3.41 10.24 18.83
C GLU A 42 -4.35 10.70 17.71
N ARG A 43 -3.81 11.19 16.59
CA ARG A 43 -4.61 11.78 15.51
C ARG A 43 -4.92 10.74 14.45
N TYR A 44 -6.17 10.73 14.02
CA TYR A 44 -6.62 9.90 12.91
C TYR A 44 -6.19 10.54 11.58
N LEU A 45 -5.53 9.75 10.74
CA LEU A 45 -5.20 10.15 9.37
C LEU A 45 -5.71 9.05 8.44
N LEU A 46 -6.68 9.43 7.61
CA LEU A 46 -7.19 8.61 6.53
C LEU A 46 -7.36 9.53 5.34
N GLU A 47 -6.37 9.53 4.45
CA GLU A 47 -6.41 10.27 3.19
C GLU A 47 -6.32 9.22 2.07
N HIS A 48 -7.35 9.18 1.21
CA HIS A 48 -7.38 8.37 0.00
C HIS A 48 -6.88 9.19 -1.18
N LEU A 49 -6.39 8.53 -2.23
CA LEU A 49 -6.07 9.16 -3.53
C LEU A 49 -7.17 10.11 -4.02
N ASP A 50 -8.45 9.74 -3.84
CA ASP A 50 -9.63 10.53 -4.24
C ASP A 50 -10.07 11.58 -3.18
N MET A 51 -9.30 11.77 -2.11
CA MET A 51 -9.52 12.82 -1.08
C MET A 51 -8.36 13.84 -1.03
N ARG A 52 -7.48 13.85 -2.03
CA ARG A 52 -6.22 14.62 -2.06
C ARG A 52 -6.34 16.03 -2.65
N GLU A 53 -7.50 16.44 -3.16
CA GLU A 53 -7.71 17.82 -3.61
C GLU A 53 -7.98 18.80 -2.46
N SER A 54 -7.52 20.03 -2.64
CA SER A 54 -7.65 21.11 -1.66
C SER A 54 -9.06 21.71 -1.67
N SER A 55 -9.98 21.12 -0.91
CA SER A 55 -11.34 21.64 -0.70
C SER A 55 -11.74 21.71 0.79
N PRO A 56 -12.47 22.75 1.24
CA PRO A 56 -12.95 22.91 2.62
C PRO A 56 -13.91 21.80 3.11
N ALA A 57 -14.41 20.98 2.19
CA ALA A 57 -15.21 19.80 2.42
C ALA A 57 -14.45 18.60 1.85
N ARG A 58 -13.83 17.77 2.71
CA ARG A 58 -13.38 16.42 2.33
C ARG A 58 -14.62 15.54 2.17
N LEU A 59 -15.31 15.73 1.03
CA LEU A 59 -16.72 15.47 0.68
C LEU A 59 -17.27 14.05 0.97
N ASN A 60 -17.37 13.67 2.24
CA ASN A 60 -18.34 12.68 2.74
C ASN A 60 -18.68 12.83 4.24
N ASN A 61 -18.58 14.04 4.81
CA ASN A 61 -19.03 14.35 6.18
C ASN A 61 -18.42 13.53 7.34
N LEU A 62 -17.26 12.88 7.16
CA LEU A 62 -16.42 12.58 8.32
C LEU A 62 -15.63 13.84 8.64
N LEU A 63 -16.12 14.59 9.63
CA LEU A 63 -15.55 15.83 10.19
C LEU A 63 -14.14 15.61 10.77
N LEU A 64 -13.16 15.26 9.93
CA LEU A 64 -11.75 15.22 10.28
C LEU A 64 -11.13 16.51 9.78
N ARG A 65 -10.84 17.43 10.71
CA ARG A 65 -9.96 18.57 10.44
C ARG A 65 -8.68 18.03 9.81
N GLY A 66 -8.40 18.44 8.58
CA GLY A 66 -7.26 17.96 7.82
C GLY A 66 -5.92 18.25 8.51
N LEU A 67 -4.94 17.38 8.27
CA LEU A 67 -3.55 17.58 8.69
C LEU A 67 -2.73 18.14 7.52
N ASP A 68 -3.07 19.32 7.01
CA ASP A 68 -2.53 19.86 5.75
C ASP A 68 -0.99 19.90 5.68
N ARG A 69 -0.33 20.17 6.82
CA ARG A 69 1.14 20.13 6.93
C ARG A 69 1.67 18.71 6.76
N ILE A 70 0.96 17.70 7.26
CA ILE A 70 1.29 16.29 7.07
C ILE A 70 1.07 15.88 5.62
N SER A 71 -0.01 16.33 4.98
CA SER A 71 -0.24 16.10 3.54
C SER A 71 0.90 16.70 2.69
N THR A 72 1.43 17.87 3.07
CA THR A 72 2.63 18.46 2.41
C THR A 72 3.87 17.57 2.58
N ILE A 73 4.07 16.99 3.76
CA ILE A 73 5.19 16.06 4.01
C ILE A 73 5.00 14.77 3.20
N GLU A 74 3.78 14.23 3.09
CA GLU A 74 3.46 13.05 2.28
C GLU A 74 3.75 13.29 0.78
N GLN A 75 3.39 14.46 0.25
CA GLN A 75 3.72 14.85 -1.12
C GLN A 75 5.24 14.89 -1.34
N SER A 76 5.99 15.48 -0.40
CA SER A 76 7.45 15.47 -0.43
C SER A 76 8.03 14.05 -0.38
N ALA A 77 7.48 13.20 0.50
CA ALA A 77 7.89 11.80 0.61
C ALA A 77 7.60 11.00 -0.67
N THR A 78 6.50 11.31 -1.36
CA THR A 78 6.17 10.70 -2.66
C THR A 78 7.20 11.08 -3.73
N GLU A 79 7.61 12.35 -3.80
CA GLU A 79 8.68 12.78 -4.71
C GLU A 79 10.03 12.13 -4.34
N VAL A 80 10.33 12.00 -3.05
CA VAL A 80 11.51 11.27 -2.58
C VAL A 80 11.47 9.81 -3.04
N CYS A 81 10.34 9.11 -2.90
CA CYS A 81 10.19 7.74 -3.41
C CYS A 81 10.41 7.68 -4.93
N ARG A 82 9.87 8.63 -5.70
CA ARG A 82 10.09 8.71 -7.14
C ARG A 82 11.56 8.81 -7.50
N ARG A 83 12.33 9.59 -6.73
CA ARG A 83 13.77 9.75 -6.97
C ARG A 83 14.61 8.56 -6.52
N LEU A 84 14.24 7.93 -5.41
CA LEU A 84 14.98 6.80 -4.83
C LEU A 84 14.71 5.48 -5.56
N PHE A 85 13.49 5.27 -6.05
CA PHE A 85 13.02 3.96 -6.53
C PHE A 85 12.51 3.99 -7.98
N GLY A 86 12.45 5.15 -8.64
CA GLY A 86 11.85 5.27 -9.97
C GLY A 86 10.32 5.10 -9.99
N SER A 87 9.66 5.06 -8.83
CA SER A 87 8.21 4.86 -8.70
C SER A 87 7.42 6.12 -9.08
N ALA A 88 6.34 5.99 -9.85
CA ALA A 88 5.43 7.13 -10.09
C ALA A 88 4.44 7.33 -8.94
N TYR A 89 4.13 6.27 -8.21
CA TYR A 89 3.13 6.27 -7.13
C TYR A 89 3.67 5.57 -5.88
N ALA A 90 3.22 6.04 -4.72
CA ALA A 90 3.55 5.48 -3.42
C ALA A 90 2.31 5.36 -2.54
N GLU A 91 2.22 4.25 -1.82
CA GLU A 91 1.15 3.92 -0.88
C GLU A 91 1.76 3.62 0.49
N PHE A 92 1.47 4.49 1.46
CA PHE A 92 2.09 4.52 2.79
C PHE A 92 1.18 3.98 3.91
N ARG A 93 -0.06 3.58 3.58
CA ARG A 93 -1.07 3.21 4.56
C ARG A 93 -0.92 1.79 5.08
N CYS A 94 -0.09 0.95 4.45
CA CYS A 94 0.19 -0.40 4.93
C CYS A 94 0.86 -0.38 6.32
N LEU A 95 0.26 -1.10 7.27
CA LEU A 95 0.70 -1.12 8.66
C LEU A 95 1.97 -1.96 8.90
N SER A 96 2.30 -2.86 7.97
CA SER A 96 3.51 -3.69 7.96
C SER A 96 3.75 -4.22 6.55
N GLY A 97 4.89 -4.85 6.29
CA GLY A 97 5.11 -5.53 5.01
C GLY A 97 4.18 -6.74 4.82
N LEU A 98 3.72 -7.39 5.90
CA LEU A 98 2.72 -8.45 5.80
C LEU A 98 1.35 -7.90 5.36
N HIS A 99 1.00 -6.72 5.86
CA HIS A 99 -0.20 -6.02 5.40
C HIS A 99 -0.05 -5.65 3.91
N ALA A 100 1.12 -5.18 3.48
CA ALA A 100 1.38 -4.92 2.06
C ALA A 100 1.21 -6.19 1.19
N MET A 101 1.74 -7.34 1.64
CA MET A 101 1.56 -8.64 0.98
C MET A 101 0.07 -9.02 0.85
N GLN A 102 -0.69 -8.88 1.93
CA GLN A 102 -2.13 -9.17 1.92
C GLN A 102 -2.88 -8.24 0.96
N THR A 103 -2.53 -6.95 0.96
CA THR A 103 -3.10 -5.97 0.04
C THR A 103 -2.80 -6.31 -1.42
N THR A 104 -1.55 -6.63 -1.75
CA THR A 104 -1.16 -6.96 -3.13
C THR A 104 -1.80 -8.26 -3.60
N PHE A 105 -1.91 -9.28 -2.75
CA PHE A 105 -2.66 -10.50 -3.09
C PHE A 105 -4.15 -10.23 -3.30
N ALA A 106 -4.76 -9.42 -2.46
CA ALA A 106 -6.17 -9.06 -2.59
C ALA A 106 -6.45 -8.21 -3.84
N ALA A 107 -5.51 -7.34 -4.22
CA ALA A 107 -5.65 -6.45 -5.37
C ALA A 107 -5.34 -7.15 -6.70
N LEU A 108 -4.36 -8.06 -6.74
CA LEU A 108 -3.77 -8.58 -7.97
C LEU A 108 -4.09 -10.06 -8.28
N SER A 109 -4.89 -10.72 -7.44
CA SER A 109 -5.32 -12.10 -7.65
C SER A 109 -6.71 -12.32 -7.09
N GLU A 110 -7.37 -13.42 -7.46
CA GLU A 110 -8.68 -13.83 -6.99
C GLU A 110 -8.65 -15.20 -6.27
N PRO A 111 -9.65 -15.56 -5.44
CA PRO A 111 -9.75 -16.92 -4.93
C PRO A 111 -9.76 -17.96 -6.06
N GLY A 112 -8.94 -19.01 -5.96
CA GLY A 112 -8.77 -20.05 -6.98
C GLY A 112 -7.53 -19.86 -7.87
N ASP A 113 -7.01 -18.64 -7.94
CA ASP A 113 -5.79 -18.31 -8.67
C ASP A 113 -4.56 -19.02 -8.12
N THR A 114 -3.52 -19.09 -8.95
CA THR A 114 -2.20 -19.61 -8.56
C THR A 114 -1.21 -18.47 -8.44
N VAL A 115 -0.55 -18.35 -7.29
CA VAL A 115 0.56 -17.42 -7.05
C VAL A 115 1.88 -18.17 -7.13
N MET A 116 2.80 -17.74 -7.99
CA MET A 116 4.17 -18.25 -8.00
C MET A 116 5.00 -17.50 -6.98
N ARG A 117 5.69 -18.22 -6.08
CA ARG A 117 6.47 -17.64 -4.99
C ARG A 117 7.83 -18.31 -4.82
N VAL A 118 8.73 -17.72 -4.03
CA VAL A 118 9.96 -18.40 -3.61
C VAL A 118 9.62 -19.46 -2.56
N ALA A 119 10.18 -20.67 -2.70
CA ALA A 119 9.98 -21.72 -1.71
C ALA A 119 10.73 -21.40 -0.40
N THR A 120 10.18 -21.77 0.76
CA THR A 120 10.83 -21.52 2.07
C THR A 120 12.21 -22.19 2.15
N LYS A 121 12.34 -23.39 1.58
CA LYS A 121 13.62 -24.12 1.49
C LYS A 121 14.69 -23.41 0.66
N ASP A 122 14.25 -22.55 -0.26
CA ASP A 122 15.07 -21.77 -1.19
C ASP A 122 15.20 -20.32 -0.71
N GLY A 123 14.73 -20.01 0.51
CA GLY A 123 14.87 -18.71 1.16
C GLY A 123 13.63 -17.81 1.14
N GLY A 124 12.52 -18.30 0.59
CA GLY A 124 11.23 -17.63 0.59
C GLY A 124 10.69 -17.34 1.99
N HIS A 125 9.87 -16.30 2.13
CA HIS A 125 9.24 -15.97 3.40
C HIS A 125 8.23 -17.05 3.83
N PHE A 126 8.28 -17.46 5.10
CA PHE A 126 7.57 -18.65 5.59
C PHE A 126 6.04 -18.47 5.63
N LEU A 127 5.56 -17.22 5.70
CA LEU A 127 4.12 -16.92 5.71
C LEU A 127 3.49 -16.82 4.32
N THR A 128 4.27 -16.72 3.24
CA THR A 128 3.73 -16.42 1.89
C THR A 128 2.74 -17.50 1.45
N GLU A 129 3.11 -18.78 1.61
CA GLU A 129 2.22 -19.91 1.30
C GLU A 129 0.97 -19.94 2.18
N LEU A 130 1.12 -19.64 3.48
CA LEU A 130 0.00 -19.59 4.41
C LEU A 130 -0.98 -18.48 4.01
N ILE A 131 -0.47 -17.30 3.63
CA ILE A 131 -1.29 -16.17 3.20
C ILE A 131 -1.98 -16.48 1.87
N CYS A 132 -1.30 -17.10 0.90
CA CYS A 132 -1.97 -17.59 -0.31
C CYS A 132 -3.20 -18.44 0.07
N ARG A 133 -3.01 -19.42 0.95
CA ARG A 133 -4.10 -20.31 1.41
C ARG A 133 -5.19 -19.56 2.18
N SER A 134 -4.84 -18.64 3.06
CA SER A 134 -5.80 -17.83 3.83
C SER A 134 -6.67 -16.95 2.93
N PHE A 135 -6.14 -16.54 1.78
CA PHE A 135 -6.89 -15.84 0.76
C PHE A 135 -7.55 -16.81 -0.24
N GLY A 136 -7.45 -18.13 -0.10
CA GLY A 136 -8.03 -19.09 -1.03
C GLY A 136 -7.32 -19.16 -2.39
N ARG A 137 -6.04 -18.76 -2.46
CA ARG A 137 -5.17 -18.92 -3.62
C ARG A 137 -4.37 -20.21 -3.50
N ARG A 138 -4.11 -20.86 -4.62
CA ARG A 138 -3.10 -21.90 -4.77
C ARG A 138 -1.72 -21.25 -4.86
N SER A 139 -0.66 -22.02 -4.59
CA SER A 139 0.70 -21.53 -4.80
C SER A 139 1.56 -22.56 -5.53
N CYS A 140 2.35 -22.10 -6.49
CA CYS A 140 3.48 -22.83 -7.06
C CYS A 140 4.79 -22.12 -6.71
N THR A 141 5.94 -22.67 -7.10
CA THR A 141 7.25 -22.14 -6.71
C THR A 141 8.18 -21.92 -7.89
N TYR A 142 9.00 -20.87 -7.81
CA TYR A 142 10.20 -20.75 -8.63
C TYR A 142 11.11 -21.97 -8.42
N VAL A 143 11.86 -22.33 -9.45
CA VAL A 143 12.82 -23.44 -9.38
C VAL A 143 14.22 -22.87 -9.15
N TYR A 144 14.96 -23.41 -8.19
CA TYR A 144 16.31 -22.99 -7.86
C TYR A 144 17.35 -24.03 -8.28
N ASP A 145 18.54 -23.55 -8.65
CA ASP A 145 19.72 -24.35 -8.92
C ASP A 145 20.55 -24.62 -7.63
N GLU A 146 21.62 -25.40 -7.75
CA GLU A 146 22.54 -25.65 -6.62
C GLU A 146 23.27 -24.39 -6.13
N ASN A 147 23.32 -23.32 -6.92
CA ASN A 147 24.03 -22.09 -6.62
C ASN A 147 23.17 -21.08 -5.85
N MET A 148 21.97 -21.46 -5.40
CA MET A 148 21.03 -20.56 -4.71
C MET A 148 20.49 -19.45 -5.63
N SER A 149 20.40 -19.72 -6.93
CA SER A 149 19.87 -18.82 -7.95
C SER A 149 18.64 -19.44 -8.62
N ILE A 150 17.74 -18.60 -9.14
CA ILE A 150 16.57 -19.08 -9.88
C ILE A 150 17.02 -19.67 -11.22
N ASP A 151 16.64 -20.92 -11.46
CA ASP A 151 16.79 -21.61 -12.74
C ASP A 151 15.67 -21.14 -13.68
N LEU A 152 16.02 -20.29 -14.64
CA LEU A 152 15.07 -19.63 -15.54
C LEU A 152 14.35 -20.62 -16.46
N ASP A 153 15.05 -21.63 -16.99
CA ASP A 153 14.47 -22.59 -17.92
C ASP A 153 13.44 -23.48 -17.22
N ARG A 154 13.78 -24.02 -16.05
CA ARG A 154 12.85 -24.85 -15.26
C ARG A 154 11.72 -24.02 -14.65
N THR A 155 11.98 -22.75 -14.36
CA THR A 155 10.94 -21.80 -13.94
C THR A 155 9.96 -21.53 -15.09
N ARG A 156 10.44 -21.35 -16.32
CA ARG A 156 9.59 -21.18 -17.51
C ARG A 156 8.65 -22.37 -17.70
N GLU A 157 9.17 -23.60 -17.62
CA GLU A 157 8.35 -24.82 -17.65
C GLU A 157 7.29 -24.86 -16.53
N ALA A 158 7.63 -24.39 -15.33
CA ALA A 158 6.69 -24.31 -14.22
C ALA A 158 5.61 -23.25 -14.46
N VAL A 159 5.94 -22.10 -15.03
CA VAL A 159 4.96 -21.05 -15.38
C VAL A 159 4.00 -21.54 -16.46
N GLU A 160 4.50 -22.20 -17.50
CA GLU A 160 3.66 -22.75 -18.58
C GLU A 160 2.67 -23.81 -18.07
N ARG A 161 3.12 -24.65 -17.12
CA ARG A 161 2.30 -25.72 -16.52
C ARG A 161 1.27 -25.17 -15.54
N GLU A 162 1.69 -24.31 -14.62
CA GLU A 162 0.86 -23.87 -13.49
C GLU A 162 -0.01 -22.64 -13.82
N ARG A 163 0.39 -21.86 -14.83
CA ARG A 163 -0.26 -20.62 -15.27
C ARG A 163 -0.58 -19.68 -14.10
N PRO A 164 0.44 -19.22 -13.36
CA PRO A 164 0.21 -18.31 -12.24
C PRO A 164 -0.40 -16.98 -12.73
N SER A 165 -1.37 -16.45 -11.98
CA SER A 165 -1.91 -15.11 -12.24
C SER A 165 -1.07 -14.00 -11.59
N LEU A 166 -0.14 -14.38 -10.69
CA LEU A 166 0.75 -13.47 -9.99
C LEU A 166 2.12 -14.11 -9.76
N LEU A 167 3.17 -13.41 -10.15
CA LEU A 167 4.56 -13.75 -9.82
C LEU A 167 5.01 -12.91 -8.62
N TYR A 168 5.37 -13.58 -7.54
CA TYR A 168 5.66 -12.94 -6.26
C TYR A 168 7.07 -13.30 -5.76
N VAL A 169 8.02 -12.41 -6.00
CA VAL A 169 9.42 -12.59 -5.60
C VAL A 169 9.61 -12.02 -4.20
N ASP A 170 9.43 -12.87 -3.19
CA ASP A 170 9.65 -12.56 -1.78
C ASP A 170 10.56 -13.59 -1.13
N ALA A 171 11.70 -13.12 -0.64
CA ALA A 171 12.68 -13.92 0.06
C ALA A 171 13.10 -13.23 1.36
N MET A 172 13.16 -14.02 2.44
CA MET A 172 13.79 -13.59 3.68
C MET A 172 15.26 -14.00 3.76
N ASN A 173 15.69 -15.01 2.99
CA ASN A 173 17.06 -15.52 3.02
C ASN A 173 17.63 -15.55 1.60
N TYR A 174 18.40 -14.53 1.23
CA TYR A 174 19.06 -14.44 -0.07
C TYR A 174 20.27 -13.53 0.00
N LEU A 175 21.26 -13.80 -0.85
CA LEU A 175 22.56 -13.12 -0.82
C LEU A 175 22.81 -12.22 -2.03
N PHE A 176 22.06 -12.43 -3.11
CA PHE A 176 22.33 -11.86 -4.42
C PHE A 176 21.05 -11.38 -5.11
N PRO A 177 21.17 -10.49 -6.10
CA PRO A 177 20.07 -10.07 -6.96
C PRO A 177 19.31 -11.21 -7.64
N PHE A 178 18.04 -10.94 -7.96
CA PHE A 178 17.15 -11.81 -8.72
C PHE A 178 17.12 -11.40 -10.20
N PRO A 179 16.94 -12.35 -11.13
CA PRO A 179 16.88 -12.07 -12.57
C PRO A 179 15.49 -11.52 -12.97
N LEU A 180 15.14 -10.32 -12.51
CA LEU A 180 13.76 -9.80 -12.65
C LEU A 180 13.34 -9.56 -14.10
N ALA A 181 14.25 -9.09 -14.95
CA ALA A 181 13.94 -8.86 -16.37
C ALA A 181 13.55 -10.17 -17.07
N ASP A 182 14.31 -11.24 -16.82
CA ASP A 182 14.01 -12.56 -17.37
C ASP A 182 12.71 -13.13 -16.77
N LEU A 183 12.48 -12.93 -15.46
CA LEU A 183 11.23 -13.34 -14.82
C LEU A 183 10.03 -12.58 -15.36
N LYS A 184 10.16 -11.30 -15.70
CA LYS A 184 9.09 -10.51 -16.32
C LYS A 184 8.78 -11.00 -17.73
N GLU A 185 9.80 -11.39 -18.50
CA GLU A 185 9.58 -12.03 -19.80
C GLU A 185 8.82 -13.36 -19.65
N ILE A 186 9.20 -14.18 -18.66
CA ILE A 186 8.52 -15.44 -18.34
C ILE A 186 7.07 -15.19 -17.85
N ALA A 187 6.83 -14.10 -17.10
CA ALA A 187 5.53 -13.76 -16.55
C ALA A 187 4.45 -13.50 -17.61
N GLY A 188 4.86 -12.96 -18.77
CA GLY A 188 3.94 -12.41 -19.76
C GLY A 188 3.09 -11.29 -19.16
N ASP A 189 1.77 -11.43 -19.24
CA ASP A 189 0.81 -10.44 -18.73
C ASP A 189 0.60 -10.52 -17.21
N ALA A 190 1.10 -11.56 -16.53
CA ALA A 190 0.95 -11.68 -15.09
C ALA A 190 1.79 -10.59 -14.38
N PRO A 191 1.23 -9.87 -13.39
CA PRO A 191 2.00 -8.93 -12.60
C PRO A 191 3.14 -9.62 -11.86
N LEU A 192 4.29 -8.94 -11.81
CA LEU A 192 5.47 -9.29 -11.04
C LEU A 192 5.59 -8.34 -9.86
N VAL A 193 5.49 -8.89 -8.65
CA VAL A 193 5.67 -8.18 -7.39
C VAL A 193 7.03 -8.55 -6.80
N PHE A 194 7.84 -7.55 -6.48
CA PHE A 194 9.10 -7.72 -5.76
C PHE A 194 8.96 -7.23 -4.31
N ASP A 195 9.18 -8.12 -3.34
CA ASP A 195 9.26 -7.75 -1.93
C ASP A 195 10.70 -7.40 -1.54
N ALA A 196 10.97 -6.10 -1.45
CA ALA A 196 12.24 -5.52 -1.07
C ALA A 196 12.40 -5.33 0.44
N SER A 197 11.61 -5.98 1.31
CA SER A 197 11.66 -5.74 2.76
C SER A 197 13.07 -5.72 3.34
N HIS A 198 13.92 -6.65 2.90
CA HIS A 198 15.31 -6.76 3.35
C HIS A 198 16.29 -5.83 2.60
N THR A 199 15.95 -5.35 1.41
CA THR A 199 16.86 -4.60 0.52
C THR A 199 16.39 -3.19 0.18
N LEU A 200 15.25 -2.72 0.70
CA LEU A 200 14.67 -1.43 0.35
C LEU A 200 15.67 -0.28 0.57
N GLY A 201 16.42 -0.28 1.66
CA GLY A 201 17.46 0.72 1.90
C GLY A 201 18.67 0.60 0.97
N LEU A 202 18.99 -0.62 0.52
CA LEU A 202 20.08 -0.85 -0.45
C LEU A 202 19.68 -0.41 -1.86
N ILE A 203 18.42 -0.67 -2.25
CA ILE A 203 17.84 -0.21 -3.51
C ILE A 203 17.79 1.32 -3.51
N ALA A 204 17.30 1.94 -2.44
CA ALA A 204 17.28 3.40 -2.29
C ALA A 204 18.68 4.04 -2.46
N GLY A 205 19.72 3.37 -1.93
CA GLY A 205 21.10 3.82 -2.07
C GLY A 205 21.79 3.42 -3.38
N GLY A 206 21.11 2.72 -4.29
CA GLY A 206 21.65 2.23 -5.56
C GLY A 206 22.78 1.20 -5.39
N GLN A 207 22.68 0.33 -4.39
CA GLN A 207 23.66 -0.73 -4.08
C GLN A 207 23.07 -2.14 -4.17
N PHE A 208 21.86 -2.24 -4.71
CA PHE A 208 21.21 -3.48 -5.08
C PHE A 208 20.56 -3.29 -6.46
N GLN A 209 19.89 -4.33 -6.98
CA GLN A 209 19.17 -4.27 -8.26
C GLN A 209 18.11 -3.15 -8.29
N ASP A 210 17.65 -2.75 -9.47
CA ASP A 210 16.57 -1.76 -9.66
C ASP A 210 15.27 -2.48 -10.03
N PRO A 211 14.39 -2.85 -9.06
CA PRO A 211 13.32 -3.79 -9.37
C PRO A 211 12.28 -3.24 -10.34
N LEU A 212 11.91 -1.97 -10.20
CA LEU A 212 10.94 -1.34 -11.10
C LEU A 212 11.55 -1.12 -12.49
N GLY A 213 12.83 -0.72 -12.56
CA GLY A 213 13.55 -0.59 -13.84
C GLY A 213 13.80 -1.92 -14.55
N GLU A 214 13.88 -3.02 -13.79
CA GLU A 214 14.07 -4.39 -14.30
C GLU A 214 12.76 -5.12 -14.61
N GLY A 215 11.60 -4.48 -14.45
CA GLY A 215 10.32 -5.01 -14.92
C GLY A 215 9.35 -5.51 -13.84
N ALA A 216 9.62 -5.28 -12.55
CA ALA A 216 8.60 -5.46 -11.52
C ALA A 216 7.49 -4.41 -11.68
N ASP A 217 6.24 -4.86 -11.63
CA ASP A 217 5.07 -3.98 -11.68
C ASP A 217 4.82 -3.31 -10.31
N ILE A 218 5.16 -4.02 -9.23
CA ILE A 218 5.14 -3.52 -7.85
C ILE A 218 6.46 -3.79 -7.15
N LEU A 219 6.91 -2.77 -6.43
CA LEU A 219 7.92 -2.87 -5.39
C LEU A 219 7.23 -2.65 -4.04
N GLN A 220 7.27 -3.63 -3.14
CA GLN A 220 6.75 -3.45 -1.79
C GLN A 220 7.78 -3.85 -0.75
N ALA A 221 7.61 -3.39 0.49
CA ALA A 221 8.57 -3.69 1.54
C ALA A 221 8.06 -3.35 2.95
N ASN A 222 8.65 -4.02 3.94
CA ASN A 222 8.79 -3.49 5.29
C ASN A 222 9.76 -2.30 5.32
N THR A 223 9.52 -1.33 6.19
CA THR A 223 10.27 -0.08 6.23
C THR A 223 11.27 0.04 7.38
N HIS A 224 11.59 -1.06 8.08
CA HIS A 224 12.36 -1.07 9.34
C HIS A 224 13.51 -2.11 9.37
N LYS A 225 14.05 -2.45 8.19
CA LYS A 225 15.20 -3.36 8.05
C LYS A 225 16.41 -2.58 7.54
N THR A 226 16.70 -2.64 6.23
CA THR A 226 17.75 -1.79 5.63
C THR A 226 17.25 -0.38 5.35
N LEU A 227 15.96 -0.19 5.06
CA LEU A 227 15.35 1.12 5.28
C LEU A 227 15.21 1.30 6.80
N PHE A 228 15.82 2.35 7.35
CA PHE A 228 15.83 2.64 8.79
C PHE A 228 14.64 3.48 9.24
N GLY A 229 13.46 3.15 8.71
CA GLY A 229 12.19 3.72 9.10
C GLY A 229 11.48 2.93 10.20
N PRO A 230 10.27 3.36 10.59
CA PRO A 230 9.48 2.72 11.64
C PRO A 230 8.86 1.42 11.13
N GLN A 231 8.27 0.64 12.04
CA GLN A 231 7.50 -0.55 11.68
C GLN A 231 6.25 -0.16 10.87
N LYS A 232 6.39 -0.24 9.54
CA LYS A 232 5.37 0.06 8.52
C LYS A 232 5.62 -0.79 7.27
N GLY A 233 4.66 -0.75 6.35
CA GLY A 233 4.79 -1.25 4.98
C GLY A 233 4.70 -0.10 3.98
N ILE A 234 5.26 -0.31 2.79
CA ILE A 234 5.13 0.59 1.65
C ILE A 234 4.88 -0.23 0.38
N ILE A 235 4.04 0.29 -0.51
CA ILE A 235 3.84 -0.24 -1.87
C ILE A 235 4.15 0.88 -2.86
N LEU A 236 4.98 0.58 -3.85
CA LEU A 236 5.46 1.48 -4.89
C LEU A 236 5.19 0.87 -6.25
N GLY A 237 4.89 1.71 -7.24
CA GLY A 237 4.65 1.27 -8.61
C GLY A 237 4.74 2.41 -9.61
N THR A 238 4.80 2.05 -10.89
CA THR A 238 4.83 3.00 -12.01
C THR A 238 3.49 3.06 -12.75
N ASP A 239 2.75 1.95 -12.78
CA ASP A 239 1.43 1.89 -13.41
C ASP A 239 0.33 2.49 -12.53
N ARG A 240 -0.42 3.43 -13.09
CA ARG A 240 -1.47 4.16 -12.40
C ARG A 240 -2.65 3.26 -12.04
N THR A 241 -3.13 2.47 -12.99
CA THR A 241 -4.33 1.64 -12.82
C THR A 241 -4.10 0.59 -11.74
N LEU A 242 -2.93 -0.03 -11.75
CA LEU A 242 -2.53 -1.04 -10.77
C LEU A 242 -2.39 -0.43 -9.36
N MET A 243 -1.76 0.74 -9.24
CA MET A 243 -1.61 1.43 -7.95
C MET A 243 -2.93 1.98 -7.39
N GLU A 244 -3.87 2.37 -8.26
CA GLU A 244 -5.22 2.76 -7.86
C GLU A 244 -6.03 1.55 -7.38
N ASN A 245 -5.89 0.39 -8.03
CA ASN A 245 -6.49 -0.85 -7.56
C ASN A 245 -5.98 -1.23 -6.17
N VAL A 246 -4.66 -1.18 -5.94
CA VAL A 246 -4.04 -1.36 -4.61
C VAL A 246 -4.63 -0.37 -3.58
N GLY A 247 -4.71 0.91 -3.94
CA GLY A 247 -5.24 1.95 -3.07
C GLY A 247 -6.73 1.75 -2.74
N TYR A 248 -7.52 1.27 -3.70
CA TYR A 248 -8.93 0.91 -3.52
C TYR A 248 -9.09 -0.31 -2.61
N THR A 249 -8.35 -1.39 -2.86
CA THR A 249 -8.36 -2.59 -2.01
C THR A 249 -8.03 -2.26 -0.55
N LEU A 250 -7.04 -1.38 -0.33
CA LEU A 250 -6.75 -0.88 1.02
C LEU A 250 -7.98 -0.24 1.65
N SER A 251 -8.63 0.63 0.87
CA SER A 251 -9.80 1.43 1.24
C SER A 251 -11.01 0.62 1.67
N SER A 252 -11.28 -0.41 0.87
CA SER A 252 -12.51 -1.18 0.94
C SER A 252 -12.53 -2.25 2.03
N GLY A 253 -11.49 -2.36 2.87
CA GLY A 253 -11.54 -3.28 4.01
C GLY A 253 -10.23 -3.65 4.70
N MET A 254 -9.09 -3.10 4.29
CA MET A 254 -7.79 -3.52 4.85
C MET A 254 -7.21 -2.51 5.86
N VAL A 255 -7.45 -1.21 5.66
CA VAL A 255 -6.94 -0.17 6.56
C VAL A 255 -7.96 0.92 6.82
N SER A 256 -8.15 1.26 8.10
CA SER A 256 -9.02 2.37 8.52
C SER A 256 -8.22 3.62 8.88
N SER A 257 -7.03 3.49 9.44
CA SER A 257 -6.11 4.58 9.79
C SER A 257 -4.69 4.17 9.47
N GLN A 258 -3.92 5.07 8.88
CA GLN A 258 -2.53 4.77 8.52
C GLN A 258 -1.53 4.89 9.67
N HIS A 259 -1.97 5.11 10.91
CA HIS A 259 -1.13 5.40 12.08
C HIS A 259 -0.21 6.60 11.84
N THR A 260 -0.76 7.80 12.06
CA THR A 260 -0.17 9.10 11.72
C THR A 260 1.28 9.27 12.12
N ALA A 261 1.63 9.07 13.40
CA ALA A 261 3.02 9.25 13.85
C ALA A 261 4.00 8.26 13.20
N PRO A 262 3.71 6.94 13.13
CA PRO A 262 4.48 6.02 12.30
C PRO A 262 4.58 6.39 10.82
N THR A 263 3.53 6.93 10.18
CA THR A 263 3.64 7.43 8.80
C THR A 263 4.62 8.59 8.70
N ILE A 264 4.54 9.56 9.61
CA ILE A 264 5.43 10.72 9.57
C ILE A 264 6.88 10.31 9.85
N ALA A 265 7.11 9.36 10.77
CA ALA A 265 8.43 8.81 11.04
C ALA A 265 8.99 8.06 9.81
N LEU A 266 8.14 7.42 9.00
CA LEU A 266 8.54 6.86 7.71
C LEU A 266 8.96 7.96 6.73
N PHE A 267 8.21 9.06 6.68
CA PHE A 267 8.59 10.21 5.84
C PHE A 267 9.94 10.79 6.24
N VAL A 268 10.23 10.91 7.54
CA VAL A 268 11.56 11.31 8.04
C VAL A 268 12.63 10.36 7.52
N ALA A 269 12.46 9.05 7.72
CA ALA A 269 13.45 8.05 7.27
C ALA A 269 13.66 8.03 5.75
N LEU A 270 12.63 8.28 4.95
CA LEU A 270 12.75 8.42 3.49
C LEU A 270 13.61 9.63 3.12
N HIS A 271 13.42 10.77 3.79
CA HIS A 271 14.25 11.96 3.54
C HIS A 271 15.69 11.76 4.02
N GLU A 272 15.91 11.09 5.14
CA GLU A 272 17.26 10.69 5.56
C GLU A 272 17.93 9.79 4.52
N MET A 273 17.20 8.83 3.96
CA MET A 273 17.69 7.96 2.89
C MET A 273 17.96 8.74 1.59
N TRP A 274 17.18 9.79 1.29
CA TRP A 274 17.47 10.70 0.18
C TRP A 274 18.83 11.39 0.35
N TYR A 275 19.13 11.90 1.54
CA TYR A 275 20.36 12.64 1.77
C TYR A 275 21.60 11.75 1.91
N ASP A 276 21.47 10.63 2.60
CA ASP A 276 22.60 9.85 3.09
C ASP A 276 22.62 8.41 2.54
N GLY A 277 21.55 7.98 1.86
CA GLY A 277 21.30 6.59 1.50
C GLY A 277 22.35 5.95 0.61
N ARG A 278 22.93 6.70 -0.33
CA ARG A 278 24.02 6.20 -1.17
C ARG A 278 25.24 5.80 -0.33
N ALA A 279 25.66 6.67 0.58
CA ALA A 279 26.82 6.40 1.44
C ALA A 279 26.52 5.29 2.45
N TYR A 280 25.33 5.32 3.05
CA TYR A 280 24.86 4.30 3.97
C TYR A 280 24.81 2.91 3.33
N ALA A 281 24.10 2.76 2.21
CA ALA A 281 23.93 1.47 1.55
C ALA A 281 25.27 0.88 1.10
N ALA A 282 26.18 1.73 0.59
CA ALA A 282 27.49 1.28 0.14
C ALA A 282 28.30 0.76 1.33
N ARG A 283 28.20 1.44 2.48
CA ARG A 283 28.83 0.99 3.72
C ARG A 283 28.21 -0.31 4.22
N VAL A 284 26.89 -0.47 4.18
CA VAL A 284 26.21 -1.70 4.64
C VAL A 284 26.69 -2.92 3.85
N VAL A 285 26.70 -2.86 2.52
CA VAL A 285 27.15 -3.99 1.68
C VAL A 285 28.64 -4.27 1.91
N ALA A 286 29.47 -3.22 1.98
CA ALA A 286 30.90 -3.39 2.25
C ALA A 286 31.18 -3.99 3.63
N ASN A 287 30.45 -3.57 4.66
CA ASN A 287 30.57 -4.08 6.02
C ASN A 287 30.11 -5.54 6.12
N ALA A 288 29.03 -5.92 5.43
CA ALA A 288 28.51 -7.29 5.42
C ALA A 288 29.52 -8.25 4.81
N ARG A 289 30.08 -7.87 3.65
CA ARG A 289 31.14 -8.64 2.99
C ARG A 289 32.40 -8.71 3.85
N PHE A 290 32.85 -7.59 4.41
CA PHE A 290 34.05 -7.54 5.23
C PHE A 290 33.94 -8.42 6.48
N LEU A 291 32.83 -8.35 7.21
CA LEU A 291 32.63 -9.19 8.39
C LEU A 291 32.56 -10.69 8.02
N ALA A 292 31.91 -11.02 6.90
CA ALA A 292 31.89 -12.38 6.37
C ALA A 292 33.31 -12.90 6.04
N GLU A 293 34.13 -12.09 5.37
CA GLU A 293 35.54 -12.39 5.04
C GLU A 293 36.38 -12.61 6.30
N GLU A 294 36.26 -11.72 7.29
CA GLU A 294 37.01 -11.81 8.56
C GLU A 294 36.64 -13.08 9.36
N LEU A 295 35.37 -13.44 9.40
CA LEU A 295 34.91 -14.67 10.05
C LEU A 295 35.40 -15.92 9.30
N TYR A 296 35.30 -15.91 7.97
CA TYR A 296 35.77 -17.01 7.13
C TYR A 296 37.28 -17.25 7.31
N ALA A 297 38.08 -16.17 7.36
CA ALA A 297 39.52 -16.25 7.63
C ALA A 297 39.86 -16.84 9.01
N ARG A 298 38.94 -16.76 9.97
CA ARG A 298 39.04 -17.36 11.31
C ARG A 298 38.50 -18.80 11.37
N GLY A 299 38.15 -19.40 10.24
CA GLY A 299 37.66 -20.77 10.14
C GLY A 299 36.15 -20.94 10.40
N VAL A 300 35.40 -19.84 10.48
CA VAL A 300 33.93 -19.91 10.56
C VAL A 300 33.36 -20.37 9.21
N PRO A 301 32.41 -21.33 9.19
CA PRO A 301 31.81 -21.84 7.96
C PRO A 301 30.80 -20.86 7.35
N VAL A 302 31.29 -19.74 6.84
CA VAL A 302 30.48 -18.73 6.13
C VAL A 302 30.10 -19.24 4.74
N LEU A 303 28.83 -19.09 4.36
CA LEU A 303 28.32 -19.53 3.06
C LEU A 303 28.74 -18.61 1.90
N ALA A 304 28.71 -19.14 0.68
CA ALA A 304 28.92 -18.44 -0.59
C ALA A 304 30.29 -17.75 -0.76
N ALA A 305 31.34 -18.28 -0.14
CA ALA A 305 32.71 -17.75 -0.26
C ALA A 305 33.17 -17.68 -1.72
N GLU A 306 32.83 -18.68 -2.52
CA GLU A 306 33.10 -18.78 -3.95
C GLU A 306 32.39 -17.71 -4.80
N ARG A 307 31.38 -17.04 -4.24
CA ARG A 307 30.63 -15.94 -4.86
C ARG A 307 30.88 -14.58 -4.19
N GLY A 308 31.93 -14.47 -3.36
CA GLY A 308 32.25 -13.23 -2.64
C GLY A 308 31.33 -12.96 -1.44
N PHE A 309 30.81 -14.02 -0.82
CA PHE A 309 29.97 -14.06 0.40
C PHE A 309 28.57 -13.44 0.26
N THR A 310 28.49 -12.16 -0.11
CA THR A 310 27.23 -11.43 -0.17
C THR A 310 27.32 -10.17 -1.03
N ALA A 311 26.21 -9.86 -1.71
CA ALA A 311 25.91 -8.56 -2.29
C ALA A 311 24.79 -7.84 -1.50
N ASN A 312 24.50 -8.31 -0.28
CA ASN A 312 23.38 -7.88 0.54
C ASN A 312 23.87 -7.31 1.90
N HIS A 313 22.95 -6.84 2.73
CA HIS A 313 23.21 -6.39 4.11
C HIS A 313 23.46 -7.54 5.10
N MET A 314 23.32 -8.79 4.64
CA MET A 314 23.34 -9.98 5.47
C MET A 314 24.19 -11.08 4.86
N PHE A 315 24.67 -11.98 5.73
CA PHE A 315 25.39 -13.19 5.36
C PHE A 315 25.00 -14.34 6.30
N PHE A 316 25.42 -15.57 5.95
CA PHE A 316 25.00 -16.79 6.65
C PHE A 316 26.19 -17.63 7.07
N VAL A 317 26.08 -18.23 8.26
CA VAL A 317 27.03 -19.20 8.80
C VAL A 317 26.34 -20.55 8.90
N ASP A 318 26.93 -21.59 8.30
CA ASP A 318 26.44 -22.97 8.37
C ASP A 318 26.81 -23.59 9.72
N THR A 319 25.82 -23.88 10.57
CA THR A 319 26.12 -24.35 11.92
C THR A 319 26.51 -25.82 11.98
N ARG A 320 26.24 -26.62 10.94
CA ARG A 320 26.30 -28.09 11.00
C ARG A 320 27.66 -28.65 11.40
N SER A 321 28.75 -27.92 11.15
CA SER A 321 30.12 -28.32 11.52
C SER A 321 30.62 -27.74 12.85
N VAL A 322 29.86 -26.84 13.49
CA VAL A 322 30.28 -26.09 14.69
C VAL A 322 29.31 -26.22 15.88
N GLY A 323 28.14 -26.82 15.68
CA GLY A 323 27.16 -27.10 16.74
C GLY A 323 25.73 -27.16 16.22
N SER A 324 24.75 -27.34 17.09
CA SER A 324 23.35 -27.12 16.69
C SER A 324 23.08 -25.62 16.61
N GLY A 325 22.30 -25.18 15.61
CA GLY A 325 21.93 -23.76 15.48
C GLY A 325 21.41 -23.11 16.76
N PRO A 326 20.53 -23.78 17.55
CA PRO A 326 20.06 -23.26 18.83
C PRO A 326 21.17 -23.09 19.86
N ALA A 327 22.09 -24.06 19.97
CA ALA A 327 23.19 -23.97 20.93
C ALA A 327 24.19 -22.89 20.54
N VAL A 328 24.46 -22.71 19.25
CA VAL A 328 25.31 -21.60 18.78
C VAL A 328 24.65 -20.26 19.05
N LEU A 329 23.35 -20.12 18.75
CA LEU A 329 22.60 -18.88 19.02
C LEU A 329 22.53 -18.57 20.52
N ASP A 330 22.31 -19.56 21.39
CA ASP A 330 22.29 -19.39 22.85
C ASP A 330 23.62 -18.83 23.36
N ARG A 331 24.76 -19.31 22.86
CA ARG A 331 26.08 -18.76 23.19
C ARG A 331 26.21 -17.30 22.80
N LEU A 332 25.71 -16.91 21.62
CA LEU A 332 25.71 -15.51 21.18
C LEU A 332 24.84 -14.64 22.09
N VAL A 333 23.62 -15.08 22.41
CA VAL A 333 22.68 -14.36 23.27
C VAL A 333 23.26 -14.17 24.67
N ARG A 334 23.84 -15.22 25.27
CA ARG A 334 24.54 -15.13 26.58
C ARG A 334 25.73 -14.16 26.57
N ALA A 335 26.31 -13.91 25.40
CA ALA A 335 27.38 -12.95 25.19
C ALA A 335 26.89 -11.53 24.85
N ASN A 336 25.58 -11.23 24.94
CA ASN A 336 24.97 -9.97 24.50
C ASN A 336 25.07 -9.71 22.97
N ILE A 337 25.01 -10.75 22.15
CA ILE A 337 25.00 -10.62 20.68
C ILE A 337 23.69 -11.20 20.13
N SER A 338 22.94 -10.39 19.38
CA SER A 338 21.70 -10.84 18.74
C SER A 338 21.95 -11.22 17.27
N ALA A 339 21.35 -12.32 16.83
CA ALA A 339 21.35 -12.80 15.45
C ALA A 339 20.10 -13.66 15.21
N ASN A 340 19.79 -14.00 13.96
CA ASN A 340 18.70 -14.94 13.67
C ASN A 340 19.24 -16.34 13.43
N ARG A 341 18.54 -17.37 13.91
CA ARG A 341 18.66 -18.72 13.37
C ARG A 341 17.60 -18.95 12.29
N VAL A 342 18.00 -19.46 11.14
CA VAL A 342 17.08 -19.79 10.04
C VAL A 342 17.50 -21.08 9.34
N VAL A 343 16.51 -21.79 8.81
CA VAL A 343 16.74 -22.90 7.88
C VAL A 343 16.70 -22.34 6.48
N ALA A 344 17.81 -22.41 5.75
CA ALA A 344 17.95 -21.80 4.42
C ALA A 344 18.81 -22.67 3.50
N PHE A 345 18.73 -22.41 2.19
CA PHE A 345 19.62 -22.95 1.16
C PHE A 345 19.80 -24.48 1.21
N ASN A 346 18.77 -25.22 0.81
CA ASN A 346 18.73 -26.69 0.90
C ASN A 346 18.77 -27.21 2.34
N HIS A 347 17.88 -26.66 3.18
CA HIS A 347 17.64 -27.13 4.56
C HIS A 347 18.86 -27.07 5.50
N ARG A 348 19.82 -26.16 5.25
CA ARG A 348 20.94 -25.93 6.17
C ARG A 348 20.44 -25.21 7.41
N ASP A 349 20.90 -25.66 8.58
CA ASP A 349 20.71 -24.93 9.84
C ASP A 349 21.76 -23.81 9.91
N THR A 350 21.31 -22.56 9.82
CA THR A 350 22.20 -21.42 9.66
C THR A 350 21.94 -20.35 10.71
N LEU A 351 22.99 -19.60 11.03
CA LEU A 351 22.85 -18.28 11.63
C LEU A 351 22.90 -17.23 10.53
N ARG A 352 21.99 -16.27 10.57
CA ARG A 352 21.89 -15.13 9.67
C ARG A 352 22.26 -13.87 10.43
N PHE A 353 23.29 -13.18 9.95
CA PHE A 353 23.78 -11.94 10.51
C PHE A 353 23.48 -10.79 9.55
N GLY A 354 23.01 -9.66 10.07
CA GLY A 354 22.87 -8.40 9.34
C GLY A 354 23.71 -7.30 9.98
N VAL A 355 24.20 -6.37 9.17
CA VAL A 355 25.12 -5.31 9.62
C VAL A 355 24.54 -3.90 9.58
N GLN A 356 23.26 -3.77 9.25
CA GLN A 356 22.58 -2.50 8.99
C GLN A 356 22.51 -1.58 10.22
N GLU A 357 22.30 -2.14 11.42
CA GLU A 357 22.31 -1.35 12.66
C GLU A 357 23.72 -0.93 13.06
N VAL A 358 24.67 -1.88 13.12
CA VAL A 358 26.06 -1.55 13.47
C VAL A 358 26.68 -0.55 12.51
N THR A 359 26.31 -0.62 11.22
CA THR A 359 26.71 0.38 10.23
C THR A 359 26.11 1.75 10.54
N ARG A 360 24.82 1.82 10.90
CA ARG A 360 24.15 3.07 11.29
C ARG A 360 24.73 3.66 12.58
N ARG A 361 25.29 2.83 13.46
CA ARG A 361 26.03 3.25 14.68
C ARG A 361 27.50 3.62 14.43
N GLY A 362 27.98 3.49 13.19
CA GLY A 362 29.32 3.92 12.81
C GLY A 362 30.42 2.89 13.03
N LEU A 363 30.11 1.59 13.20
CA LEU A 363 31.14 0.56 13.26
C LEU A 363 31.90 0.49 11.92
N ASP A 364 33.18 0.83 11.99
CA ASP A 364 34.10 0.81 10.88
C ASP A 364 34.81 -0.55 10.74
N ARG A 365 35.80 -0.65 9.86
CA ARG A 365 36.55 -1.90 9.65
C ARG A 365 37.31 -2.37 10.89
N ALA A 366 37.86 -1.45 11.69
CA ALA A 366 38.58 -1.81 12.90
C ALA A 366 37.60 -2.38 13.93
N ALA A 367 36.45 -1.73 14.11
CA ALA A 367 35.38 -2.23 14.95
C ALA A 367 34.86 -3.60 14.48
N LEU A 368 34.67 -3.79 13.17
CA LEU A 368 34.20 -5.07 12.62
C LEU A 368 35.23 -6.20 12.72
N THR A 369 36.53 -5.87 12.71
CA THR A 369 37.59 -6.84 13.01
C THR A 369 37.46 -7.32 14.45
N GLU A 370 37.24 -6.39 15.39
CA GLU A 370 36.97 -6.73 16.79
C GLU A 370 35.67 -7.53 16.94
N VAL A 371 34.60 -7.19 16.21
CA VAL A 371 33.37 -8.01 16.16
C VAL A 371 33.68 -9.43 15.69
N ALA A 372 34.52 -9.61 14.67
CA ALA A 372 34.91 -10.94 14.20
C ALA A 372 35.70 -11.72 15.26
N ASP A 373 36.59 -11.04 16.01
CA ASP A 373 37.35 -11.63 17.12
C ASP A 373 36.46 -12.08 18.29
N LEU A 374 35.32 -11.40 18.51
CA LEU A 374 34.33 -11.78 19.52
C LEU A 374 33.38 -12.88 19.02
N LEU A 375 32.98 -12.84 17.76
CA LEU A 375 32.03 -13.80 17.16
C LEU A 375 32.66 -15.17 16.90
N ALA A 376 33.86 -15.22 16.30
CA ALA A 376 34.43 -16.48 15.84
C ALA A 376 34.62 -17.51 16.97
N PRO A 377 35.16 -17.16 18.16
CA PRO A 377 35.29 -18.11 19.27
C PRO A 377 33.94 -18.63 19.79
N LEU A 378 32.90 -17.79 19.82
CA LEU A 378 31.55 -18.19 20.22
C LEU A 378 30.94 -19.17 19.22
N ILE A 379 31.10 -18.91 17.93
CA ILE A 379 30.58 -19.78 16.88
C ILE A 379 31.31 -21.13 16.90
N LEU A 380 32.63 -21.10 16.95
CA LEU A 380 33.50 -22.30 16.96
C LEU A 380 33.48 -23.05 18.30
N GLY A 381 32.98 -22.44 19.37
CA GLY A 381 32.93 -23.05 20.70
C GLY A 381 34.26 -23.15 21.41
N THR A 382 35.16 -22.21 21.13
CA THR A 382 36.49 -22.18 21.74
C THR A 382 36.57 -21.21 22.93
N GLU A 383 35.51 -20.47 23.24
CA GLU A 383 35.45 -19.56 24.40
C GLU A 383 34.04 -19.50 25.00
N GLU A 384 33.96 -19.23 26.29
CA GLU A 384 32.70 -19.12 27.03
C GLU A 384 32.06 -17.72 26.86
N PRO A 385 30.71 -17.64 26.68
CA PRO A 385 29.99 -16.37 26.53
C PRO A 385 30.28 -15.34 27.63
N GLU A 386 30.42 -15.77 28.88
CA GLU A 386 30.62 -14.91 30.04
C GLU A 386 31.95 -14.14 29.99
N ARG A 387 32.95 -14.66 29.27
CA ARG A 387 34.24 -13.99 29.07
C ARG A 387 34.21 -12.97 27.94
N ILE A 388 33.28 -13.13 27.00
CA ILE A 388 33.12 -12.27 25.83
C ILE A 388 32.14 -11.13 26.11
N ARG A 389 31.09 -11.39 26.91
CA ARG A 389 30.04 -10.42 27.24
C ARG A 389 30.58 -9.05 27.68
N PRO A 390 31.54 -8.91 28.60
CA PRO A 390 32.04 -7.58 29.01
C PRO A 390 32.68 -6.79 27.87
N LYS A 391 33.37 -7.49 26.95
CA LYS A 391 34.00 -6.88 25.76
C LYS A 391 32.96 -6.41 24.75
N VAL A 392 31.87 -7.17 24.59
CA VAL A 392 30.72 -6.76 23.76
C VAL A 392 30.09 -5.48 24.31
N VAL A 393 29.86 -5.41 25.62
CA VAL A 393 29.31 -4.20 26.28
C VAL A 393 30.25 -3.00 26.11
N GLU A 394 31.57 -3.21 26.26
CA GLU A 394 32.56 -2.16 26.03
C GLU A 394 32.57 -1.67 24.57
N LEU A 395 32.52 -2.59 23.60
CA LEU A 395 32.42 -2.27 22.18
C LEU A 395 31.16 -1.44 21.89
N VAL A 396 29.98 -1.90 22.29
CA VAL A 396 28.71 -1.19 22.08
C VAL A 396 28.72 0.18 22.77
N GLY A 397 29.35 0.28 23.95
CA GLY A 397 29.53 1.53 24.68
C GLY A 397 30.27 2.62 23.91
N ARG A 398 31.15 2.26 22.97
CA ARG A 398 31.88 3.20 22.09
C ARG A 398 31.05 3.74 20.92
N TYR A 399 29.96 3.07 20.56
CA TYR A 399 29.17 3.37 19.34
C TYR A 399 27.70 3.68 19.65
N ARG A 400 27.47 4.75 20.41
CA ARG A 400 26.11 5.17 20.83
C ARG A 400 25.41 6.15 19.89
N GLU A 401 26.17 6.83 19.04
CA GLU A 401 25.65 7.81 18.10
C GLU A 401 24.91 7.14 16.93
N ILE A 402 23.85 7.78 16.44
CA ILE A 402 23.10 7.35 15.26
C ILE A 402 23.50 8.23 14.08
N LEU A 403 24.13 7.64 13.05
CA LEU A 403 24.55 8.31 11.82
C LEU A 403 23.48 8.22 10.73
N TYR A 404 23.70 8.96 9.63
CA TYR A 404 22.83 9.00 8.44
C TYR A 404 21.42 9.53 8.77
N THR A 405 21.37 10.67 9.45
CA THR A 405 20.16 11.33 9.97
C THR A 405 19.76 12.57 9.15
N GLY A 406 20.42 12.83 8.02
CA GLY A 406 20.12 13.97 7.15
C GLY A 406 20.51 15.35 7.71
N THR A 407 21.11 15.45 8.90
CA THR A 407 21.40 16.72 9.58
C THR A 407 22.60 17.49 9.00
N ASP A 408 23.46 16.84 8.21
CA ASP A 408 24.58 17.48 7.50
C ASP A 408 24.17 18.08 6.14
N ALA A 409 22.91 18.53 6.00
CA ALA A 409 22.36 19.12 4.78
C ALA A 409 23.05 20.43 4.32
N ALA A 410 24.02 20.96 5.08
CA ALA A 410 24.85 22.11 4.70
C ALA A 410 26.11 21.74 3.87
N ALA A 411 26.34 20.46 3.56
CA ALA A 411 27.46 20.06 2.71
C ALA A 411 27.26 20.53 1.24
N PRO A 412 28.27 21.17 0.60
CA PRO A 412 28.14 21.70 -0.75
C PRO A 412 27.91 20.57 -1.78
N GLY A 413 26.86 20.71 -2.62
CA GLY A 413 26.54 19.78 -3.71
C GLY A 413 25.30 18.90 -3.51
N ARG A 414 24.55 19.04 -2.43
CA ARG A 414 23.27 18.35 -2.23
C ARG A 414 22.12 19.14 -2.88
N GLU A 415 21.36 18.51 -3.79
CA GLU A 415 20.15 19.11 -4.38
C GLU A 415 19.10 19.35 -3.29
N SER A 416 18.67 20.61 -3.11
CA SER A 416 17.51 20.92 -2.29
C SER A 416 16.25 20.52 -3.04
N VAL A 417 15.39 19.71 -2.41
CA VAL A 417 14.03 19.54 -2.90
C VAL A 417 13.33 20.87 -2.69
N THR A 418 13.14 21.61 -3.77
CA THR A 418 12.28 22.79 -3.75
C THR A 418 10.87 22.25 -3.63
N LEU A 419 10.31 22.29 -2.42
CA LEU A 419 8.89 22.05 -2.22
C LEU A 419 8.16 22.98 -3.19
N SER A 420 7.42 22.43 -4.15
CA SER A 420 6.46 23.25 -4.87
C SER A 420 5.57 23.84 -3.79
N PRO A 421 5.42 25.19 -3.72
CA PRO A 421 4.50 25.76 -2.77
C PRO A 421 3.16 25.07 -2.98
N ALA A 422 2.52 24.63 -1.90
CA ALA A 422 1.16 24.15 -1.96
C ALA A 422 0.39 25.14 -2.84
N PRO A 423 -0.38 24.68 -3.86
CA PRO A 423 -1.08 25.59 -4.74
C PRO A 423 -1.78 26.61 -3.86
N ALA A 424 -1.41 27.88 -4.03
CA ALA A 424 -2.01 28.95 -3.25
C ALA A 424 -3.51 28.75 -3.39
N ALA A 425 -4.20 28.57 -2.26
CA ALA A 425 -5.64 28.37 -2.27
C ALA A 425 -6.21 29.45 -3.18
N ALA A 426 -6.77 29.04 -4.33
CA ALA A 426 -7.34 29.97 -5.29
C ALA A 426 -8.26 30.88 -4.48
N PRO A 427 -8.19 32.22 -4.66
CA PRO A 427 -9.04 33.13 -3.90
C PRO A 427 -10.45 32.59 -4.00
N ALA A 428 -11.03 32.21 -2.86
CA ALA A 428 -12.29 31.51 -2.82
C ALA A 428 -13.31 32.37 -3.57
N GLY A 429 -13.57 32.02 -4.83
CA GLY A 429 -14.75 32.49 -5.52
C GLY A 429 -15.90 32.16 -4.59
N ARG A 430 -16.76 33.15 -4.32
CA ARG A 430 -17.93 32.95 -3.46
C ARG A 430 -18.54 31.59 -3.81
N PRO A 431 -18.69 30.67 -2.85
CA PRO A 431 -19.28 29.39 -3.15
C PRO A 431 -20.62 29.63 -3.85
N ARG A 432 -20.82 29.04 -5.03
CA ARG A 432 -22.13 28.99 -5.70
C ARG A 432 -23.06 28.00 -5.00
N TRP A 433 -23.07 27.96 -3.67
CA TRP A 433 -24.06 27.18 -2.95
C TRP A 433 -25.42 27.82 -3.19
N ILE A 434 -26.31 27.09 -3.85
CA ILE A 434 -27.71 27.48 -3.98
C ILE A 434 -28.29 27.44 -2.56
N GLY A 435 -28.77 28.58 -2.06
CA GLY A 435 -29.44 28.66 -0.77
C GLY A 435 -30.76 27.89 -0.83
N VAL A 436 -30.76 26.68 -0.27
CA VAL A 436 -31.92 25.79 -0.19
C VAL A 436 -32.79 26.19 1.01
N GLN A 437 -34.10 26.41 0.78
CA GLN A 437 -35.11 26.54 1.84
C GLN A 437 -36.16 25.42 1.69
N LEU A 438 -36.51 24.79 2.80
CA LEU A 438 -37.57 23.77 2.88
C LEU A 438 -38.93 24.47 2.90
N ALA A 439 -39.85 24.03 2.03
CA ALA A 439 -41.22 24.53 2.00
C ALA A 439 -42.21 23.34 2.07
N PRO A 440 -43.29 23.39 2.86
CA PRO A 440 -44.30 22.36 2.85
C PRO A 440 -45.19 22.47 1.61
N THR A 441 -45.41 21.36 0.90
CA THR A 441 -46.33 21.28 -0.24
C THR A 441 -47.60 20.52 0.08
N ALA A 442 -48.70 20.91 -0.56
CA ALA A 442 -50.01 20.26 -0.40
C ALA A 442 -50.26 19.07 -1.36
N ALA A 443 -49.48 18.90 -2.44
CA ALA A 443 -49.75 17.90 -3.49
C ALA A 443 -48.83 16.66 -3.39
N ARG A 444 -49.43 15.46 -3.45
CA ARG A 444 -48.73 14.16 -3.43
C ARG A 444 -48.37 13.71 -4.86
N PRO A 445 -47.17 13.15 -5.11
CA PRO A 445 -46.83 12.61 -6.41
C PRO A 445 -47.73 11.41 -6.77
N PRO A 446 -47.94 11.13 -8.07
CA PRO A 446 -48.68 9.95 -8.51
C PRO A 446 -48.03 8.65 -8.00
N ARG A 447 -48.84 7.71 -7.53
CA ARG A 447 -48.38 6.40 -7.04
C ARG A 447 -47.56 5.63 -8.10
N THR A 448 -47.91 5.79 -9.37
CA THR A 448 -47.23 5.17 -10.52
C THR A 448 -45.74 5.54 -10.60
N LEU A 449 -45.38 6.77 -10.20
CA LEU A 449 -43.99 7.26 -10.22
C LEU A 449 -43.10 6.44 -9.25
N PHE A 450 -43.62 6.13 -8.06
CA PHE A 450 -42.91 5.32 -7.06
C PHE A 450 -42.79 3.85 -7.47
N GLU A 451 -43.83 3.29 -8.10
CA GLU A 451 -43.82 1.91 -8.59
C GLU A 451 -42.77 1.73 -9.70
N GLN A 452 -42.64 2.70 -10.60
CA GLN A 452 -41.61 2.72 -11.65
C GLN A 452 -40.19 2.88 -11.09
N ALA A 453 -39.98 3.80 -10.14
CA ALA A 453 -38.69 3.95 -9.46
C ALA A 453 -38.28 2.66 -8.73
N ARG A 454 -39.23 1.99 -8.07
CA ARG A 454 -38.99 0.70 -7.40
C ARG A 454 -38.60 -0.40 -8.38
N ALA A 455 -39.27 -0.50 -9.52
CA ALA A 455 -38.96 -1.48 -10.55
C ALA A 455 -37.54 -1.27 -11.13
N LEU A 456 -37.17 -0.01 -11.44
CA LEU A 456 -35.80 0.32 -11.88
C LEU A 456 -34.77 -0.01 -10.79
N GLY A 457 -35.09 0.20 -9.52
CA GLY A 457 -34.18 -0.10 -8.41
C GLY A 457 -33.93 -1.57 -8.20
N VAL A 458 -34.96 -2.41 -8.34
CA VAL A 458 -34.80 -3.86 -8.31
C VAL A 458 -33.95 -4.35 -9.49
N LEU A 459 -34.18 -3.79 -10.68
CA LEU A 459 -33.44 -4.14 -11.88
C LEU A 459 -31.96 -3.71 -11.80
N ALA A 460 -31.72 -2.47 -11.36
CA ALA A 460 -30.37 -1.95 -11.13
C ALA A 460 -29.65 -2.73 -10.01
N GLY A 461 -30.39 -3.21 -9.00
CA GLY A 461 -29.89 -4.10 -7.94
C GLY A 461 -29.37 -5.46 -8.41
N GLY A 462 -29.60 -5.82 -9.68
CA GLY A 462 -29.08 -7.05 -10.30
C GLY A 462 -27.63 -6.94 -10.79
N PHE A 463 -27.00 -5.76 -10.73
CA PHE A 463 -25.59 -5.61 -11.06
C PHE A 463 -24.70 -6.04 -9.89
N PRO A 464 -23.45 -6.48 -10.13
CA PRO A 464 -22.46 -6.60 -9.06
C PRO A 464 -22.08 -5.19 -8.57
N HIS A 465 -22.43 -4.86 -7.33
CA HIS A 465 -22.19 -3.55 -6.73
C HIS A 465 -21.03 -3.58 -5.74
N GLN A 466 -20.39 -2.41 -5.57
CA GLN A 466 -19.30 -2.20 -4.62
C GLN A 466 -19.75 -2.04 -3.16
N ILE A 467 -21.04 -1.75 -2.94
CA ILE A 467 -21.67 -1.49 -1.64
C ILE A 467 -23.04 -2.17 -1.60
N ASP A 468 -23.62 -2.35 -0.40
CA ASP A 468 -24.96 -2.95 -0.20
C ASP A 468 -26.13 -2.12 -0.82
N SER A 469 -25.83 -1.05 -1.56
CA SER A 469 -26.78 -0.17 -2.24
C SER A 469 -26.79 -0.44 -3.75
N ALA A 470 -27.99 -0.53 -4.33
CA ALA A 470 -28.20 -0.62 -5.78
C ALA A 470 -27.86 0.69 -6.56
N GLY A 471 -27.44 1.75 -5.87
CA GLY A 471 -27.21 3.09 -6.42
C GLY A 471 -28.44 4.01 -6.30
N ASN A 472 -28.43 5.18 -6.95
CA ASN A 472 -29.50 6.18 -6.83
C ASN A 472 -30.43 6.22 -8.05
N ILE A 473 -31.68 6.57 -7.84
CA ILE A 473 -32.70 6.66 -8.90
C ILE A 473 -33.46 7.97 -8.77
N SER A 474 -33.68 8.64 -9.90
CA SER A 474 -34.57 9.78 -9.97
C SER A 474 -35.62 9.62 -11.06
N CYS A 475 -36.83 10.13 -10.78
CA CYS A 475 -37.97 10.06 -11.68
C CYS A 475 -38.80 11.35 -11.64
N ALA A 476 -39.35 11.74 -12.79
CA ALA A 476 -40.26 12.87 -12.94
C ALA A 476 -41.63 12.46 -13.51
N ASP A 477 -42.68 13.14 -13.07
CA ASP A 477 -44.03 12.94 -13.62
C ASP A 477 -44.20 13.59 -15.01
N ALA A 478 -45.22 13.17 -15.76
CA ALA A 478 -45.44 13.60 -17.14
C ALA A 478 -45.73 15.11 -17.30
N GLU A 479 -46.20 15.75 -16.23
CA GLU A 479 -46.47 17.19 -16.19
C GLU A 479 -45.28 17.99 -15.60
N ASN A 480 -44.18 17.30 -15.29
CA ASN A 480 -42.93 17.85 -14.76
C ASN A 480 -43.08 18.63 -13.44
N ARG A 481 -44.15 18.36 -12.68
CA ARG A 481 -44.49 18.97 -11.40
C ARG A 481 -43.77 18.31 -10.23
N HIS A 482 -43.32 17.07 -10.38
CA HIS A 482 -42.67 16.32 -9.32
C HIS A 482 -41.40 15.65 -9.85
N PHE A 483 -40.24 15.94 -9.24
CA PHE A 483 -38.97 15.22 -9.45
C PHE A 483 -38.50 14.63 -8.13
N VAL A 484 -38.42 13.30 -8.08
CA VAL A 484 -38.17 12.51 -6.87
C VAL A 484 -36.84 11.80 -7.02
N THR A 485 -35.97 11.89 -6.01
CA THR A 485 -34.70 11.15 -5.95
C THR A 485 -34.65 10.22 -4.73
N ALA A 486 -34.17 9.00 -4.91
CA ALA A 486 -34.07 7.98 -3.86
C ALA A 486 -32.76 7.18 -3.98
N SER A 487 -32.21 6.77 -2.83
CA SER A 487 -31.07 5.85 -2.76
C SER A 487 -31.51 4.40 -2.63
N GLY A 488 -30.79 3.50 -3.30
CA GLY A 488 -31.07 2.08 -3.50
C GLY A 488 -31.32 1.28 -2.23
N VAL A 489 -30.63 1.62 -1.14
CA VAL A 489 -30.81 0.97 0.18
C VAL A 489 -32.23 1.12 0.72
N TYR A 490 -32.94 2.19 0.35
CA TYR A 490 -34.24 2.57 0.92
C TYR A 490 -35.42 2.34 -0.03
N ILE A 491 -35.19 1.76 -1.21
CA ILE A 491 -36.22 1.58 -2.27
C ILE A 491 -37.28 0.52 -1.92
N LYS A 492 -36.99 -0.38 -0.98
CA LYS A 492 -37.89 -1.50 -0.63
C LYS A 492 -39.15 -1.07 0.15
N ASP A 493 -39.09 0.09 0.84
CA ASP A 493 -40.10 0.57 1.79
C ASP A 493 -40.56 2.02 1.49
N LEU A 494 -40.62 2.42 0.22
CA LEU A 494 -41.00 3.79 -0.17
C LEU A 494 -42.50 4.05 0.02
N ALA A 495 -42.85 5.04 0.84
CA ALA A 495 -44.20 5.61 0.92
C ALA A 495 -44.21 7.10 0.48
N PRO A 496 -45.33 7.61 -0.09
CA PRO A 496 -45.45 9.01 -0.50
C PRO A 496 -45.15 10.04 0.60
N GLU A 497 -45.36 9.65 1.86
CA GLU A 497 -45.12 10.43 3.08
C GLU A 497 -43.64 10.56 3.51
N ASP A 498 -42.71 9.83 2.89
CA ASP A 498 -41.28 9.82 3.28
C ASP A 498 -40.44 10.99 2.70
N PHE A 499 -41.04 11.91 1.94
CA PHE A 499 -40.32 12.89 1.12
C PHE A 499 -40.57 14.35 1.53
N THR A 500 -39.49 15.14 1.58
CA THR A 500 -39.51 16.58 1.88
C THR A 500 -39.24 17.40 0.62
N GLU A 501 -39.97 18.49 0.43
CA GLU A 501 -39.80 19.39 -0.72
C GLU A 501 -38.87 20.56 -0.46
N ILE A 502 -37.93 20.73 -1.38
CA ILE A 502 -36.96 21.82 -1.46
C ILE A 502 -37.40 22.72 -2.61
N THR A 503 -37.63 24.01 -2.32
CA THR A 503 -37.94 25.01 -3.35
C THR A 503 -36.80 26.03 -3.42
N GLY A 504 -36.27 26.27 -4.62
CA GLY A 504 -35.27 27.30 -4.85
C GLY A 504 -35.88 28.69 -4.96
N ARG A 505 -35.06 29.75 -4.73
CA ARG A 505 -35.50 31.15 -4.82
C ARG A 505 -36.07 31.56 -6.19
N ASP A 506 -35.76 30.81 -7.24
CA ASP A 506 -36.20 31.07 -8.62
C ASP A 506 -37.34 30.12 -9.08
N GLY A 507 -38.00 29.40 -8.15
CA GLY A 507 -39.23 28.66 -8.42
C GLY A 507 -39.09 27.21 -8.89
N TRP A 508 -37.89 26.60 -8.81
CA TRP A 508 -37.70 25.16 -9.05
C TRP A 508 -37.96 24.32 -7.79
N THR A 509 -38.30 23.04 -7.97
CA THR A 509 -38.78 22.15 -6.89
C THR A 509 -38.10 20.77 -6.95
N LEU A 510 -37.51 20.28 -5.84
CA LEU A 510 -36.85 18.96 -5.71
C LEU A 510 -37.34 18.26 -4.43
N ARG A 511 -37.71 16.97 -4.50
CA ARG A 511 -38.10 16.20 -3.30
C ARG A 511 -37.09 15.12 -2.93
N CYS A 512 -36.63 15.11 -1.67
CA CYS A 512 -35.64 14.18 -1.12
C CYS A 512 -36.15 13.50 0.16
N ARG A 513 -35.69 12.27 0.46
CA ARG A 513 -35.99 11.53 1.70
C ARG A 513 -34.85 11.69 2.72
N GLY A 514 -35.16 12.13 3.94
CA GLY A 514 -34.23 12.24 5.09
C GLY A 514 -33.92 13.68 5.55
N ASP A 515 -33.45 13.83 6.80
CA ASP A 515 -33.14 15.11 7.46
C ASP A 515 -31.76 15.71 7.08
N GLY A 516 -31.11 15.18 6.03
CA GLY A 516 -29.75 15.55 5.61
C GLY A 516 -29.70 16.46 4.37
N PRO A 517 -28.55 17.11 4.10
CA PRO A 517 -28.37 17.88 2.87
C PRO A 517 -28.45 16.97 1.63
N PRO A 518 -28.91 17.47 0.47
CA PRO A 518 -29.03 16.69 -0.77
C PRO A 518 -27.67 16.13 -1.20
N SER A 519 -27.63 14.85 -1.63
CA SER A 519 -26.41 14.21 -2.12
C SER A 519 -25.95 14.81 -3.46
N ALA A 520 -24.65 14.74 -3.76
CA ALA A 520 -24.13 15.19 -5.06
C ALA A 520 -24.73 14.42 -6.25
N GLU A 521 -25.16 13.19 -6.04
CA GLU A 521 -25.84 12.37 -7.03
C GLU A 521 -27.27 12.89 -7.30
N ALA A 522 -27.98 13.35 -6.26
CA ALA A 522 -29.24 14.06 -6.44
C ALA A 522 -29.05 15.35 -7.24
N TYR A 523 -27.95 16.07 -7.01
CA TYR A 523 -27.58 17.25 -7.78
C TYR A 523 -27.21 16.91 -9.24
N MET A 524 -26.43 15.85 -9.47
CA MET A 524 -26.13 15.32 -10.80
C MET A 524 -27.39 14.94 -11.56
N HIS A 525 -28.31 14.21 -10.93
CA HIS A 525 -29.57 13.81 -11.56
C HIS A 525 -30.42 15.04 -11.91
N HIS A 526 -30.42 16.05 -11.03
CA HIS A 526 -31.11 17.31 -11.31
C HIS A 526 -30.50 18.04 -12.51
N LEU A 527 -29.18 18.23 -12.55
CA LEU A 527 -28.51 18.88 -13.69
C LEU A 527 -28.71 18.13 -15.00
N LEU A 528 -28.63 16.80 -14.94
CA LEU A 528 -28.86 15.93 -16.08
C LEU A 528 -30.27 16.13 -16.64
N ARG A 529 -31.28 16.17 -15.76
CA ARG A 529 -32.67 16.47 -16.14
C ARG A 529 -32.81 17.87 -16.73
N GLU A 530 -32.27 18.91 -16.09
CA GLU A 530 -32.40 20.29 -16.59
C GLU A 530 -31.82 20.45 -18.00
N LYS A 531 -30.73 19.73 -18.30
CA LYS A 531 -30.11 19.81 -19.62
C LYS A 531 -30.76 18.93 -20.68
N THR A 532 -31.22 17.74 -20.31
CA THR A 532 -31.66 16.71 -21.29
C THR A 532 -33.17 16.52 -21.34
N GLY A 533 -33.91 17.01 -20.34
CA GLY A 533 -35.31 16.67 -20.13
C GLY A 533 -35.54 15.25 -19.61
N ALA A 534 -34.49 14.56 -19.13
CA ALA A 534 -34.61 13.19 -18.60
C ALA A 534 -35.70 13.08 -17.54
N ALA A 535 -36.66 12.18 -17.76
CA ALA A 535 -37.69 11.86 -16.78
C ALA A 535 -37.28 10.69 -15.88
N TYR A 536 -36.30 9.88 -16.28
CA TYR A 536 -35.80 8.74 -15.51
C TYR A 536 -34.28 8.72 -15.56
N ILE A 537 -33.64 8.62 -14.39
CA ILE A 537 -32.18 8.58 -14.23
C ILE A 537 -31.85 7.47 -13.24
N VAL A 538 -30.95 6.58 -13.63
CA VAL A 538 -30.45 5.48 -12.78
C VAL A 538 -28.95 5.62 -12.70
N HIS A 539 -28.41 5.75 -11.49
CA HIS A 539 -26.97 5.71 -11.24
C HIS A 539 -26.68 4.49 -10.39
N ASN A 540 -25.82 3.62 -10.88
CA ASN A 540 -25.48 2.33 -10.31
C ASN A 540 -23.98 2.28 -10.02
N HIS A 541 -23.57 1.95 -8.79
CA HIS A 541 -22.16 1.83 -8.38
C HIS A 541 -21.44 0.57 -8.90
N CYS A 542 -21.82 0.06 -10.06
CA CYS A 542 -21.17 -1.08 -10.70
C CYS A 542 -19.88 -0.63 -11.40
N ILE A 543 -18.76 -1.26 -11.09
CA ILE A 543 -17.53 -1.17 -11.89
C ILE A 543 -17.55 -2.31 -12.91
N ILE A 544 -17.50 -1.94 -14.19
CA ILE A 544 -17.50 -2.86 -15.32
C ILE A 544 -16.06 -3.19 -15.74
N ASP A 545 -15.86 -4.36 -16.35
CA ASP A 545 -14.56 -4.77 -16.88
C ASP A 545 -14.16 -4.00 -18.15
N ARG A 546 -12.89 -4.12 -18.55
CA ARG A 546 -12.33 -3.42 -19.73
C ARG A 546 -13.05 -3.78 -21.03
N GLU A 547 -13.58 -5.00 -21.15
CA GLU A 547 -14.32 -5.41 -22.34
C GLU A 547 -15.68 -4.73 -22.44
N LEU A 548 -16.37 -4.50 -21.31
CA LEU A 548 -17.58 -3.69 -21.27
C LEU A 548 -17.29 -2.20 -21.50
N GLU A 549 -16.12 -1.69 -21.08
CA GLU A 549 -15.70 -0.32 -21.38
C GLU A 549 -15.56 -0.04 -22.89
N GLU A 550 -15.16 -1.05 -23.67
CA GLU A 550 -14.93 -0.93 -25.12
C GLU A 550 -16.21 -1.08 -25.97
N GLU A 551 -17.38 -1.28 -25.36
CA GLU A 551 -18.64 -1.39 -26.08
C GLU A 551 -19.09 -0.02 -26.62
N GLY A 552 -19.22 0.12 -27.94
CA GLY A 552 -19.42 1.39 -28.66
C GLY A 552 -20.69 2.20 -28.34
N ASN A 553 -21.48 1.78 -27.35
CA ASN A 553 -22.68 2.49 -26.87
C ASN A 553 -22.55 2.97 -25.41
N ILE A 554 -21.38 2.80 -24.77
CA ILE A 554 -21.10 3.34 -23.44
C ILE A 554 -20.13 4.50 -23.58
N LEU A 555 -20.54 5.69 -23.14
CA LEU A 555 -19.62 6.81 -23.03
C LEU A 555 -18.80 6.64 -21.74
N VAL A 556 -17.51 6.38 -21.90
CA VAL A 556 -16.59 6.27 -20.76
C VAL A 556 -16.11 7.66 -20.38
N LEU A 557 -16.55 8.13 -19.22
CA LEU A 557 -16.08 9.38 -18.64
C LEU A 557 -14.86 9.09 -17.74
N PRO A 558 -13.80 9.92 -17.80
CA PRO A 558 -12.65 9.77 -16.93
C PRO A 558 -13.07 9.87 -15.46
N PRO A 559 -12.33 9.26 -14.52
CA PRO A 559 -12.70 9.31 -13.12
C PRO A 559 -12.81 10.78 -12.68
N GLN A 560 -13.97 11.11 -12.13
CA GLN A 560 -14.21 12.39 -11.46
C GLN A 560 -14.23 12.13 -9.94
N GLU A 561 -14.36 13.14 -9.10
CA GLU A 561 -14.40 12.95 -7.65
C GLU A 561 -15.82 12.68 -7.14
N TYR A 562 -15.95 11.80 -6.14
CA TYR A 562 -17.23 11.56 -5.45
C TYR A 562 -17.69 12.83 -4.75
N GLY A 563 -18.96 13.20 -4.93
CA GLY A 563 -19.48 14.38 -4.25
C GLY A 563 -19.25 15.72 -4.96
N SER A 564 -18.55 15.74 -6.10
CA SER A 564 -18.14 16.99 -6.75
C SER A 564 -19.17 17.55 -7.75
N VAL A 565 -19.23 18.90 -7.86
CA VAL A 565 -19.98 19.60 -8.91
C VAL A 565 -19.43 19.24 -10.30
N ALA A 566 -18.11 18.99 -10.40
CA ALA A 566 -17.45 18.60 -11.64
C ALA A 566 -17.94 17.25 -12.17
N LEU A 567 -18.15 16.26 -11.30
CA LEU A 567 -18.79 14.99 -11.68
C LEU A 567 -20.17 15.23 -12.30
N ALA A 568 -20.98 16.05 -11.63
CA ALA A 568 -22.33 16.38 -12.06
C ALA A 568 -22.33 17.10 -13.42
N GLU A 569 -21.42 18.05 -13.63
CA GLU A 569 -21.23 18.78 -14.88
C GLU A 569 -20.73 17.86 -16.01
N ALA A 570 -19.72 17.00 -15.76
CA ALA A 570 -19.15 16.09 -16.75
C ALA A 570 -20.17 15.04 -17.24
N VAL A 571 -20.96 14.45 -16.33
CA VAL A 571 -22.07 13.55 -16.70
C VAL A 571 -23.12 14.30 -17.52
N THR A 572 -23.43 15.53 -17.12
CA THR A 572 -24.38 16.39 -17.83
C THR A 572 -23.85 16.80 -19.22
N GLU A 573 -22.55 16.99 -19.40
CA GLU A 573 -21.90 17.19 -20.71
C GLU A 573 -21.95 15.93 -21.57
N GLY A 574 -21.56 14.78 -21.02
CA GLY A 574 -21.59 13.50 -21.71
C GLY A 574 -22.98 13.10 -22.19
N ALA A 575 -24.03 13.51 -21.47
CA ALA A 575 -25.41 13.26 -21.81
C ALA A 575 -25.86 13.83 -23.16
N ALA A 576 -25.14 14.82 -23.72
CA ALA A 576 -25.40 15.28 -25.08
C ALA A 576 -25.10 14.22 -26.15
N THR A 577 -24.34 13.19 -25.80
CA THR A 577 -23.80 12.19 -26.74
C THR A 577 -24.18 10.75 -26.40
N SER A 578 -24.58 10.46 -25.16
CA SER A 578 -24.97 9.10 -24.76
C SER A 578 -26.03 9.08 -23.65
N GLN A 579 -26.90 8.07 -23.71
CA GLN A 579 -27.86 7.69 -22.67
C GLN A 579 -27.30 6.70 -21.65
N VAL A 580 -26.13 6.10 -21.95
CA VAL A 580 -25.41 5.18 -21.08
C VAL A 580 -23.98 5.69 -20.92
N MET A 581 -23.64 6.06 -19.70
CA MET A 581 -22.33 6.57 -19.34
C MET A 581 -21.71 5.67 -18.29
N TYR A 582 -20.46 5.28 -18.49
CA TYR A 582 -19.66 4.70 -17.41
C TYR A 582 -18.73 5.79 -16.89
N VAL A 583 -19.04 6.27 -15.69
CA VAL A 583 -18.11 7.17 -14.99
C VAL A 583 -17.13 6.28 -14.26
N ARG A 584 -15.87 6.23 -14.72
CA ARG A 584 -14.82 5.41 -14.08
C ARG A 584 -14.82 5.67 -12.58
N ARG A 585 -14.88 4.59 -11.78
CA ARG A 585 -14.96 4.58 -10.29
C ARG A 585 -16.25 5.09 -9.64
N HIS A 586 -17.21 5.65 -10.38
CA HIS A 586 -18.53 6.04 -9.85
C HIS A 586 -19.65 5.10 -10.27
N GLY A 587 -19.47 4.46 -11.41
CA GLY A 587 -20.36 3.44 -11.95
C GLY A 587 -21.18 3.92 -13.14
N LEU A 588 -22.22 3.16 -13.47
CA LEU A 588 -23.05 3.37 -14.64
C LEU A 588 -24.14 4.40 -14.38
N VAL A 589 -24.26 5.38 -15.26
CA VAL A 589 -25.36 6.34 -15.29
C VAL A 589 -26.19 6.10 -16.55
N PHE A 590 -27.47 5.86 -16.35
CA PHE A 590 -28.48 5.70 -17.38
C PHE A 590 -29.46 6.85 -17.29
N TRP A 591 -29.91 7.39 -18.42
CA TRP A 591 -31.00 8.35 -18.43
C TRP A 591 -31.89 8.19 -19.66
N ALA A 592 -33.17 8.54 -19.52
CA ALA A 592 -34.16 8.45 -20.59
C ALA A 592 -35.32 9.43 -20.38
N ALA A 593 -36.05 9.71 -21.47
CA ALA A 593 -37.27 10.52 -21.41
C ALA A 593 -38.50 9.69 -20.97
N GLY A 594 -38.44 8.36 -21.10
CA GLY A 594 -39.52 7.44 -20.73
C GLY A 594 -39.06 6.29 -19.84
N TYR A 595 -39.99 5.76 -19.05
CA TYR A 595 -39.73 4.63 -18.14
C TYR A 595 -39.29 3.36 -18.89
N GLU A 596 -40.03 2.98 -19.94
CA GLU A 596 -39.75 1.75 -20.71
C GLU A 596 -38.37 1.82 -21.38
N GLU A 597 -38.00 2.99 -21.91
CA GLU A 597 -36.68 3.24 -22.50
C GLU A 597 -35.56 3.09 -21.45
N CYS A 598 -35.72 3.71 -20.27
CA CYS A 598 -34.76 3.59 -19.19
C CYS A 598 -34.60 2.12 -18.74
N ARG A 599 -35.72 1.41 -18.58
CA ARG A 599 -35.73 -0.01 -18.18
C ARG A 599 -34.96 -0.87 -19.17
N ASP A 600 -35.19 -0.68 -20.47
CA ASP A 600 -34.56 -1.46 -21.53
C ASP A 600 -33.04 -1.19 -21.65
N LEU A 601 -32.59 0.02 -21.32
CA LEU A 601 -31.15 0.34 -21.21
C LEU A 601 -30.50 -0.42 -20.05
N VAL A 602 -31.11 -0.38 -18.87
CA VAL A 602 -30.58 -1.02 -17.66
C VAL A 602 -30.60 -2.56 -17.80
N GLU A 603 -31.69 -3.12 -18.32
CA GLU A 603 -31.86 -4.58 -18.44
C GLU A 603 -30.86 -5.20 -19.43
N ARG A 604 -30.60 -4.53 -20.55
CA ARG A 604 -29.66 -4.99 -21.58
C ARG A 604 -28.25 -5.19 -21.04
N LEU A 605 -27.80 -4.24 -20.22
CA LEU A 605 -26.47 -4.28 -19.59
C LEU A 605 -26.43 -5.23 -18.40
N SER A 606 -27.48 -5.27 -17.56
CA SER A 606 -27.59 -6.19 -16.42
C SER A 606 -27.48 -7.66 -16.86
N ARG A 607 -28.24 -8.08 -17.87
CA ARG A 607 -28.23 -9.47 -18.38
C ARG A 607 -26.86 -9.91 -18.92
N ARG A 608 -26.03 -8.96 -19.37
CA ARG A 608 -24.69 -9.24 -19.88
C ARG A 608 -23.64 -9.26 -18.78
N ALA A 609 -23.72 -8.33 -17.82
CA ALA A 609 -22.90 -8.33 -16.61
C ALA A 609 -23.06 -9.63 -15.81
N VAL A 610 -24.25 -10.23 -15.81
CA VAL A 610 -24.53 -11.52 -15.13
C VAL A 610 -24.05 -12.75 -15.93
N ARG A 611 -24.03 -12.68 -17.28
CA ARG A 611 -23.67 -13.82 -18.16
C ARG A 611 -22.17 -14.08 -18.30
N ARG A 612 -21.31 -13.18 -17.84
CA ARG A 612 -19.84 -13.27 -17.96
C ARG A 612 -19.15 -13.76 -16.68
N ARG A 613 -19.93 -14.20 -15.69
CA ARG A 613 -19.43 -14.99 -14.55
C ARG A 613 -19.28 -16.46 -14.89
#